data_AF-A0A7C1PVR1-F1
#
_entry.id   AF-A0A7C1PVR1-F1
#
_cell.length_a   1.000
_cell.length_b   1.000
_cell.length_c   1.000
_cell.angle_alpha   90.00
_cell.angle_beta   90.00
_cell.angle_gamma   90.00
#
_symmetry.space_group_name_H-M   'P 1'
#
loop_
_entity.id
_entity.type
_entity.pdbx_description
1 polymer ?
#
loop_
_entity_poly.entity_id
_entity_poly.type
_entity_poly.pdbx_seq_one_letter_code
_entity_poly.pdbx_strand_id
1 'polypeptide(L)'
;MAKYKSLKELAEAFKLGKLHGWVLMLDNDKTSLHWRGGYPMDIHPDTDAGEAFEEQKYDEGHALYDGSGDMYILDQALQLAGIPNIEC
;
A
#
# COMPACT_ATOMS: atom_id res chain seq x y z
N MET A 1 -7.49 -11.41 -8.66
CA MET A 1 -6.05 -11.72 -8.56
C MET A 1 -5.30 -10.41 -8.52
N ALA A 2 -4.48 -10.17 -7.50
CA ALA A 2 -3.69 -8.95 -7.39
C ALA A 2 -2.65 -8.82 -8.50
N LYS A 3 -2.34 -7.58 -8.89
CA LYS A 3 -1.37 -7.25 -9.93
C LYS A 3 0.07 -7.57 -9.51
N TYR A 4 0.45 -7.13 -8.32
CA TYR A 4 1.77 -7.39 -7.75
C TYR A 4 1.63 -8.54 -6.76
N LYS A 5 2.44 -9.58 -6.93
CA LYS A 5 2.33 -10.83 -6.15
C LYS A 5 3.32 -10.92 -5.01
N SER A 6 4.27 -9.98 -4.92
CA SER A 6 5.30 -9.96 -3.89
C SER A 6 5.72 -8.55 -3.53
N LEU A 7 6.32 -8.39 -2.34
CA LEU A 7 6.93 -7.13 -1.90
C LEU A 7 8.07 -6.68 -2.82
N LYS A 8 8.80 -7.61 -3.44
CA LYS A 8 9.86 -7.28 -4.40
C LYS A 8 9.28 -6.56 -5.62
N GLU A 9 8.18 -7.08 -6.18
CA GLU A 9 7.49 -6.44 -7.30
C GLU A 9 6.92 -5.07 -6.91
N LEU A 10 6.37 -4.93 -5.70
CA LEU A 10 5.94 -3.64 -5.16
C LEU A 10 7.11 -2.66 -5.04
N ALA A 11 8.24 -3.08 -4.47
CA ALA A 11 9.42 -2.24 -4.30
C ALA A 11 9.95 -1.74 -5.66
N GLU A 12 9.98 -2.59 -6.67
CA GLU A 12 10.32 -2.19 -8.04
C GLU A 12 9.29 -1.21 -8.62
N ALA A 13 7.99 -1.44 -8.42
CA ALA A 13 6.93 -0.54 -8.87
C ALA A 13 7.01 0.84 -8.21
N PHE A 14 7.32 0.91 -6.91
CA PHE A 14 7.59 2.15 -6.19
C PHE A 14 8.82 2.88 -6.75
N LYS A 15 9.94 2.17 -6.94
CA LYS A 15 11.16 2.74 -7.53
C LYS A 15 10.94 3.30 -8.94
N LEU A 16 10.06 2.68 -9.72
CA LEU A 16 9.68 3.11 -11.06
C LEU A 16 8.59 4.20 -11.07
N GLY A 17 8.11 4.66 -9.90
CA GLY A 17 7.07 5.69 -9.79
C GLY A 17 5.67 5.24 -10.20
N LYS A 18 5.43 3.94 -10.41
CA LYS A 18 4.14 3.38 -10.85
C LYS A 18 3.05 3.40 -9.77
N LEU A 19 3.45 3.64 -8.52
CA LEU A 19 2.60 3.67 -7.34
C LEU A 19 2.53 5.08 -6.72
N HIS A 20 2.62 6.11 -7.55
CA HIS A 20 2.48 7.49 -7.07
C HIS A 20 1.12 7.69 -6.36
N GLY A 21 1.15 8.32 -5.18
CA GLY A 21 -0.03 8.50 -4.34
C GLY A 21 -0.40 7.29 -3.47
N TRP A 22 0.31 6.17 -3.57
CA TRP A 22 0.14 5.01 -2.71
C TRP A 22 1.25 4.93 -1.65
N VAL A 23 0.92 4.32 -0.52
CA VAL A 23 1.90 3.93 0.52
C VAL A 23 1.71 2.47 0.87
N LEU A 24 2.81 1.78 1.16
CA LEU A 24 2.78 0.43 1.71
C LEU A 24 2.63 0.54 3.23
N MET A 25 1.54 0.00 3.76
CA MET A 25 1.32 -0.13 5.19
C MET A 25 1.76 -1.53 5.63
N LEU A 26 2.70 -1.58 6.57
CA LEU A 26 3.14 -2.80 7.23
C LEU A 26 2.57 -2.79 8.64
N ASP A 27 1.76 -3.80 8.94
CA ASP A 27 1.21 -4.08 10.27
C ASP A 27 1.67 -5.49 10.67
N ASN A 28 1.59 -5.84 11.96
CA ASN A 28 2.11 -7.09 12.49
C ASN A 28 1.53 -8.33 11.79
N ASP A 29 0.26 -8.25 11.37
CA ASP A 29 -0.47 -9.39 10.81
C ASP A 29 -0.85 -9.19 9.34
N LYS A 30 -0.61 -8.00 8.77
CA LYS A 30 -1.06 -7.69 7.40
C LYS A 30 -0.18 -6.64 6.74
N THR A 31 -0.03 -6.78 5.43
CA THR A 31 0.52 -5.75 4.58
C THR A 31 -0.53 -5.31 3.56
N SER A 32 -0.76 -4.01 3.44
CA SER A 32 -1.75 -3.46 2.51
C SER A 32 -1.25 -2.19 1.83
N LEU A 33 -1.85 -1.85 0.69
CA LEU A 33 -1.65 -0.55 0.06
C LEU A 33 -2.73 0.42 0.53
N HIS A 34 -2.30 1.63 0.93
CA HIS A 34 -3.21 2.72 1.26
C HIS A 34 -3.01 3.87 0.28
N TRP A 35 -4.12 4.45 -0.18
CA TRP A 35 -4.08 5.70 -0.95
C TRP A 35 -3.83 6.87 -0.01
N ARG A 36 -2.84 7.70 -0.35
CA ARG A 36 -2.49 8.96 0.33
C ARG A 36 -2.40 10.14 -0.64
N GLY A 37 -2.79 9.94 -1.89
CA GLY A 37 -2.98 11.04 -2.83
C GLY A 37 -4.17 11.92 -2.43
N GLY A 38 -4.23 13.12 -3.00
CA GLY A 38 -5.34 14.04 -2.77
C GLY A 38 -6.67 13.47 -3.28
N TYR A 39 -7.75 13.94 -2.67
CA TYR A 39 -9.10 13.76 -3.21
C TYR A 39 -9.24 14.57 -4.52
N PRO A 40 -10.05 14.10 -5.48
CA PRO A 40 -10.48 14.93 -6.60
C PRO A 40 -11.13 16.23 -6.10
N MET A 41 -11.00 17.31 -6.87
CA MET A 41 -11.40 18.67 -6.46
C MET A 41 -12.86 18.77 -5.97
N ASP A 42 -13.75 17.94 -6.52
CA ASP A 42 -15.18 17.95 -6.24
C ASP A 42 -15.62 16.85 -5.24
N ILE A 43 -14.67 16.11 -4.66
CA ILE A 43 -14.96 15.07 -3.66
C ILE A 43 -14.44 15.51 -2.30
N HIS A 44 -15.36 15.58 -1.34
CA HIS A 44 -15.04 15.89 0.05
C HIS A 44 -15.09 14.63 0.92
N PRO A 45 -14.13 14.44 1.84
CA PRO A 45 -14.01 13.22 2.63
C PRO A 45 -15.24 12.94 3.51
N ASP A 46 -15.86 13.99 4.07
CA ASP A 46 -17.00 13.86 4.99
C ASP A 46 -18.35 13.83 4.25
N THR A 47 -18.40 13.19 3.07
CA THR A 47 -19.61 13.05 2.25
C THR A 47 -19.73 11.64 1.70
N ASP A 48 -20.92 11.23 1.28
CA ASP A 48 -21.14 9.92 0.62
C ASP A 48 -20.21 9.70 -0.58
N ALA A 49 -19.88 10.77 -1.32
CA ALA A 49 -18.94 10.71 -2.43
C ALA A 49 -17.49 10.47 -1.96
N GLY A 50 -17.12 11.01 -0.79
CA GLY A 50 -15.85 10.76 -0.13
C GLY A 50 -15.73 9.31 0.32
N GLU A 51 -16.75 8.78 0.99
CA GLU A 51 -16.82 7.38 1.43
C GLU A 51 -16.72 6.42 0.23
N ALA A 52 -17.50 6.66 -0.83
CA ALA A 52 -17.44 5.86 -2.05
C ALA A 52 -16.06 5.92 -2.74
N PHE A 53 -15.39 7.07 -2.67
CA PHE A 53 -14.02 7.20 -3.18
C PHE A 53 -13.02 6.41 -2.33
N GLU A 54 -13.13 6.44 -1.00
CA GLU A 54 -12.29 5.63 -0.11
C GLU A 54 -12.51 4.13 -0.33
N GLU A 55 -13.76 3.68 -0.48
CA GLU A 55 -14.10 2.30 -0.82
C GLU A 55 -13.50 1.89 -2.17
N GLN A 56 -13.65 2.74 -3.20
CA GLN A 56 -13.02 2.51 -4.50
C GLN A 56 -11.49 2.38 -4.36
N LYS A 57 -10.84 3.24 -3.57
CA LYS A 57 -9.39 3.18 -3.36
C LYS A 57 -8.97 1.96 -2.54
N TYR A 58 -9.80 1.50 -1.62
CA TYR A 58 -9.59 0.25 -0.92
C TYR A 58 -9.58 -0.94 -1.89
N ASP A 59 -10.59 -1.02 -2.76
CA ASP A 59 -10.70 -2.07 -3.78
C ASP A 59 -9.56 -2.03 -4.80
N GLU A 60 -9.21 -0.83 -5.27
CA GLU A 60 -8.04 -0.62 -6.14
C GLU A 60 -6.76 -1.09 -5.45
N GLY A 61 -6.58 -0.76 -4.17
CA GLY A 61 -5.44 -1.20 -3.36
C GLY A 61 -5.35 -2.72 -3.31
N HIS A 62 -6.47 -3.40 -3.06
CA HIS A 62 -6.54 -4.85 -2.99
C HIS A 62 -6.31 -5.51 -4.37
N ALA A 63 -6.79 -4.89 -5.45
CA ALA A 63 -6.52 -5.32 -6.81
C ALA A 63 -5.06 -5.12 -7.23
N LEU A 64 -4.36 -4.13 -6.66
CA LEU A 64 -2.93 -3.93 -6.88
C LEU A 64 -2.10 -4.92 -6.06
N TYR A 65 -2.42 -5.10 -4.78
CA TYR A 65 -1.75 -5.99 -3.85
C TYR A 65 -2.72 -6.47 -2.77
N ASP A 66 -2.96 -7.77 -2.71
CA ASP A 66 -3.93 -8.37 -1.79
C ASP A 66 -3.31 -8.84 -0.47
N GLY A 67 -2.00 -8.62 -0.28
CA GLY A 67 -1.29 -9.09 0.91
C GLY A 67 -1.07 -10.60 0.95
N SER A 68 -1.40 -11.35 -0.13
CA SER A 68 -1.34 -12.81 -0.15
C SER A 68 0.03 -13.41 -0.52
N GLY A 69 1.09 -12.59 -0.59
CA GLY A 69 2.47 -13.05 -0.74
C GLY A 69 3.16 -13.26 0.61
N ASP A 70 4.30 -13.98 0.62
CA ASP A 70 5.12 -14.24 1.80
C ASP A 70 5.10 -13.07 2.79
N MET A 71 4.56 -13.30 3.99
CA MET A 71 4.57 -12.31 5.08
C MET A 71 6.02 -12.15 5.54
N TYR A 72 6.70 -11.17 4.96
CA TYR A 72 7.97 -10.72 5.52
C TYR A 72 7.62 -10.01 6.84
N ILE A 73 7.99 -10.64 7.96
CA ILE A 73 8.04 -10.01 9.29
C ILE A 73 8.71 -8.65 9.10
N LEU A 74 8.13 -7.58 9.65
CA LEU A 74 8.57 -6.18 9.55
C LEU A 74 10.10 -6.01 9.39
N ASP A 75 10.86 -6.79 10.15
CA ASP A 75 12.31 -6.92 10.10
C ASP A 75 12.91 -7.16 8.69
N GLN A 76 12.38 -8.10 7.92
CA GLN A 76 12.88 -8.42 6.58
C GLN A 76 12.51 -7.33 5.55
N ALA A 77 11.39 -6.63 5.73
CA ALA A 77 11.03 -5.48 4.92
C ALA A 77 11.96 -4.28 5.20
N LEU A 78 12.28 -4.03 6.47
CA LEU A 78 13.27 -3.03 6.89
C LEU A 78 14.64 -3.35 6.31
N GLN A 79 15.06 -4.62 6.36
CA GLN A 79 16.34 -5.09 5.81
C GLN A 79 16.43 -4.88 4.28
N LEU A 80 15.38 -5.20 3.53
CA LEU A 80 15.33 -4.95 2.07
C LEU A 80 15.34 -3.46 1.70
N ALA A 81 14.80 -2.61 2.57
CA ALA A 81 14.82 -1.15 2.40
C ALA A 81 16.16 -0.52 2.83
N GLY A 82 17.08 -1.29 3.43
CA GLY A 82 18.33 -0.78 3.99
C GLY A 82 18.13 0.01 5.29
N ILE A 83 17.00 -0.18 5.97
CA ILE A 83 16.68 0.46 7.25
C ILE A 83 17.07 -0.51 8.37
N PRO A 84 17.99 -0.15 9.27
CA PRO A 84 18.34 -1.01 10.39
C PRO A 84 17.13 -1.16 11.32
N ASN A 85 16.70 -2.40 11.56
CA ASN A 85 15.73 -2.70 12.60
C ASN A 85 16.46 -2.72 13.95
N ILE A 86 16.48 -1.56 14.62
CA ILE A 86 17.02 -1.43 15.96
C ILE A 86 15.84 -1.57 16.90
N GLU A 87 15.68 -2.74 17.52
CA GLU A 87 14.76 -2.89 18.66
C GLU A 87 15.13 -1.82 19.71
N CYS A 88 14.19 -0.93 20.04
CA CYS A 88 14.34 0.04 21.12
C CYS A 88 14.22 -0.61 22.49
#